data_AF-A0A9X0BLF0-F1
#
_entry.id   AF-A0A9X0BLF0-F1
#
_cell.length_a   1.000
_cell.length_b   1.000
_cell.length_c   1.000
_cell.angle_alpha   90.00
_cell.angle_beta   90.00
_cell.angle_gamma   90.00
#
_symmetry.space_group_name_H-M   'P 1'
#
loop_
_entity.id
_entity.type
_entity.pdbx_description
1 polymer ?
#
loop_
_entity_poly.entity_id
_entity_poly.type
_entity_poly.pdbx_seq_one_letter_code
_entity_poly.pdbx_strand_id
1 'polypeptide(L)' 'MLPLIQTENAKHGDFDPRYYEASQPPYQNFTVKVPKLIAAGNAQINVAHAALVGAATFPYLESMNRTVVVI' A
#
# COMPACT_ATOMS: atom_id res chain seq x y z
N MET A 1 25.37 4.51 -8.07
CA MET A 1 23.97 4.95 -7.92
C MET A 1 23.66 4.90 -6.42
N LEU A 2 23.45 6.04 -5.77
CA LEU A 2 23.27 6.12 -4.32
C LEU A 2 21.80 5.84 -3.96
N PRO A 3 21.50 5.12 -2.86
CA PRO A 3 20.13 4.96 -2.40
C PRO A 3 19.68 6.23 -1.64
N LEU A 4 18.52 6.76 -2.02
CA LEU A 4 17.88 7.89 -1.33
C LEU A 4 17.18 7.34 -0.07
N ILE A 5 17.71 7.66 1.11
CA ILE A 5 17.02 7.40 2.38
C ILE A 5 15.97 8.50 2.55
N GLN A 6 14.69 8.18 2.38
CA GLN A 6 13.61 9.09 2.80
C GLN A 6 13.30 8.86 4.28
N THR A 7 13.80 9.79 5.11
CA THR A 7 13.43 9.95 6.51
C THR A 7 12.00 10.48 6.62
N GLU A 8 11.19 9.71 7.34
CA GLU A 8 10.01 10.11 8.10
C GLU A 8 9.10 11.21 7.55
N ASN A 9 7.92 10.81 7.08
CA ASN A 9 6.61 11.22 7.57
C ASN A 9 5.57 10.52 6.69
N ALA A 10 4.70 9.70 7.27
CA ALA A 10 3.51 9.19 6.58
C ALA A 10 2.50 10.33 6.40
N LYS A 11 2.87 11.35 5.62
CA LYS A 11 1.90 12.25 5.00
C LYS A 11 1.36 11.50 3.81
N HIS A 12 0.03 11.38 3.72
CA HIS A 12 -0.69 10.83 2.56
C HIS A 12 0.04 11.24 1.28
N GLY A 13 0.87 10.34 0.76
CA GLY A 13 1.65 10.62 -0.43
C GLY A 13 0.64 10.74 -1.56
N ASP A 14 0.69 11.83 -2.31
CA ASP A 14 -0.14 11.98 -3.50
C ASP A 14 -0.09 10.67 -4.31
N PHE A 15 -1.26 10.23 -4.77
CA PHE A 15 -1.36 9.05 -5.61
C PHE A 15 -0.68 9.35 -6.95
N ASP A 16 0.55 8.85 -7.10
CA ASP A 16 1.44 9.01 -8.26
C ASP A 16 1.98 7.62 -8.69
N PRO A 17 1.11 6.70 -9.15
CA PRO A 17 1.55 5.41 -9.66
C PRO A 17 2.37 5.61 -10.95
N ARG A 18 3.47 4.87 -11.06
CA ARG A 18 4.37 4.96 -12.22
C ARG A 18 4.49 3.61 -12.91
N TYR A 19 4.73 3.64 -14.21
CA TYR A 19 5.11 2.45 -14.97
C TYR A 19 6.59 2.15 -14.71
N TYR A 20 6.86 0.99 -14.09
CA TYR A 20 8.21 0.49 -13.89
C TYR A 20 8.56 -0.63 -14.91
N GLU A 21 7.57 -1.42 -15.29
CA GLU A 21 7.68 -2.50 -16.27
C GLU A 21 6.66 -2.30 -17.40
N ALA A 22 7.08 -2.53 -18.66
CA ALA A 22 6.24 -2.26 -19.84
C ALA A 22 4.96 -3.11 -19.93
N SER A 23 4.97 -4.31 -19.33
CA SER A 23 3.86 -5.27 -19.41
C SER A 23 3.00 -5.34 -18.15
N GLN A 24 3.21 -4.43 -17.18
CA GLN A 24 2.47 -4.40 -15.92
C GLN A 24 1.69 -3.09 -15.78
N PRO A 25 0.56 -3.08 -15.06
CA PRO A 25 -0.09 -1.84 -14.64
C PRO A 25 0.86 -0.96 -13.81
N PRO A 26 0.66 0.36 -13.80
CA PRO A 26 1.48 1.26 -12.99
C PRO A 26 1.17 1.01 -11.50
N TYR A 27 2.18 1.14 -10.65
CA TYR A 27 2.01 0.98 -9.20
C TYR A 27 2.80 2.02 -8.41
N GLN A 28 2.50 2.12 -7.12
CA GLN A 28 3.24 2.92 -6.16
C GLN A 28 3.38 2.11 -4.87
N ASN A 29 4.61 2.00 -4.38
CA ASN A 29 4.87 1.36 -3.10
C ASN A 29 4.49 2.32 -1.96
N PHE A 30 3.82 1.79 -0.94
CA PHE A 30 3.55 2.50 0.30
C PHE A 30 4.16 1.76 1.48
N THR A 31 4.52 2.51 2.53
CA THR A 31 5.04 1.95 3.78
C THR A 31 4.12 2.33 4.92
N VAL A 32 3.71 1.34 5.71
CA VAL A 32 2.96 1.53 6.93
C VAL A 32 3.85 1.20 8.13
N LYS A 33 3.71 1.95 9.22
CA LYS A 33 4.39 1.65 10.47
C LYS A 33 3.46 0.84 11.36
N VAL A 34 3.97 -0.27 11.91
CA VAL A 34 3.26 -1.04 12.92
C VAL A 34 3.15 -0.19 14.21
N PRO A 35 1.94 0.03 14.75
CA PRO A 35 1.78 0.75 16.01
C PRO A 35 2.45 0.02 17.17
N LYS A 36 3.06 0.76 18.11
CA LYS A 36 3.75 0.20 19.28
C LYS A 36 2.86 -0.62 20.22
N LEU A 37 1.54 -0.45 20.14
CA LEU A 37 0.54 -1.13 20.97
C LEU A 37 0.15 -2.51 20.42
N ILE A 38 0.62 -2.89 19.23
CA ILE A 38 0.33 -4.21 18.67
C ILE A 38 1.17 -5.26 19.38
N ALA A 39 0.51 -6.32 19.86
CA ALA A 39 1.17 -7.46 20.50
C ALA A 39 2.03 -8.26 19.52
N ALA A 40 3.12 -8.83 20.02
CA ALA A 40 3.92 -9.79 19.27
C ALA A 40 3.09 -11.06 18.95
N GLY A 41 3.43 -11.72 17.84
CA GLY A 41 2.77 -12.93 17.37
C GLY A 41 2.11 -12.78 16.00
N ASN A 42 1.23 -13.74 15.68
CA ASN A 42 0.54 -13.78 14.38
C ASN A 42 -0.41 -12.58 14.25
N ALA A 43 -0.27 -11.87 13.14
CA ALA A 43 -1.12 -10.75 12.78
C ALA A 43 -1.51 -10.83 11.30
N GLN A 44 -2.46 -9.98 10.90
CA GLN A 44 -2.91 -9.87 9.53
C GLN A 44 -2.77 -8.43 9.04
N ILE A 45 -2.21 -8.28 7.83
CA ILE A 45 -2.23 -7.04 7.07
C ILE A 45 -3.35 -7.17 6.05
N ASN A 46 -4.30 -6.24 6.11
CA ASN A 46 -5.40 -6.14 5.15
C ASN A 46 -5.25 -4.84 4.36
N VAL A 47 -5.37 -4.92 3.04
CA VAL A 47 -5.35 -3.78 2.13
C VAL A 47 -6.68 -3.76 1.41
N ALA A 48 -7.43 -2.67 1.54
CA ALA A 48 -8.62 -2.40 0.74
C ALA A 48 -8.25 -1.40 -0.35
N HIS A 49 -8.51 -1.76 -1.61
CA HIS A 49 -8.34 -0.90 -2.76
C HIS A 49 -9.73 -0.55 -3.31
N ALA A 50 -10.03 0.74 -3.38
CA ALA A 50 -11.27 1.25 -3.91
C ALA A 50 -10.98 2.35 -4.94
N ALA A 51 -11.56 2.23 -6.13
CA ALA A 51 -11.41 3.21 -7.19
C ALA A 51 -12.77 3.57 -7.81
N LEU A 52 -12.96 4.87 -8.06
CA LEU A 52 -14.08 5.36 -8.86
C LEU A 52 -13.64 5.39 -10.33
N VAL A 53 -14.19 4.48 -11.13
CA VAL A 53 -13.85 4.36 -12.54
C VAL A 53 -14.88 5.13 -13.37
N GLY A 54 -14.61 6.42 -13.64
CA GLY A 54 -15.45 7.25 -14.53
C GLY A 54 -16.95 7.19 -14.23
N ALA A 55 -17.78 6.94 -15.25
CA ALA A 55 -19.24 6.85 -15.14
C ALA A 55 -19.76 5.47 -14.70
N ALA A 56 -18.95 4.63 -14.06
CA ALA A 56 -19.40 3.33 -13.58
C ALA A 56 -20.50 3.47 -12.50
N THR A 57 -21.47 2.54 -12.51
CA THR A 57 -22.60 2.53 -11.56
C THR A 57 -22.23 1.97 -10.18
N PHE A 58 -21.02 1.41 -10.03
CA PHE A 58 -20.48 0.87 -8.80
C PHE A 58 -18.96 1.11 -8.73
N PRO A 59 -18.39 1.22 -7.52
CA PRO A 59 -16.95 1.34 -7.35
C PRO A 59 -16.23 0.04 -7.72
N TYR A 60 -15.01 0.16 -8.21
CA TYR A 60 -14.10 -0.98 -8.30
C TYR A 60 -13.51 -1.25 -6.93
N LEU A 61 -13.68 -2.48 -6.42
CA LEU A 61 -13.26 -2.88 -5.08
C LEU A 61 -12.40 -4.14 -5.16
N GLU A 62 -11.25 -4.10 -4.49
CA GLU A 62 -10.36 -5.24 -4.31
C GLU A 62 -9.86 -5.28 -2.87
N SER A 63 -9.51 -6.48 -2.40
CA SER A 63 -8.91 -6.67 -1.09
C SER A 63 -7.74 -7.65 -1.14
N MET A 64 -6.66 -7.34 -0.42
CA MET A 64 -5.56 -8.26 -0.18
C MET A 64 -5.41 -8.53 1.31
N ASN A 65 -5.26 -9.81 1.65
CA ASN A 65 -5.01 -10.29 3.00
C ASN A 65 -3.64 -10.98 3.08
N ARG A 66 -2.82 -10.63 4.06
CA ARG A 66 -1.50 -11.25 4.29
C ARG A 66 -1.28 -11.54 5.77
N THR A 67 -0.98 -12.80 6.10
CA THR A 67 -0.53 -13.18 7.44
C THR A 67 0.92 -12.78 7.62
N VAL A 68 1.23 -12.17 8.76
CA VAL A 68 2.58 -11.76 9.17
C VAL A 68 2.84 -12.14 10.62
N VAL A 69 4.10 -12.13 11.02
CA VAL A 69 4.50 -12.33 12.43
C VAL A 69 5.12 -11.02 12.91
N VAL A 70 4.54 -10.44 13.96
CA VAL A 70 5.12 -9.30 14.68
C VAL A 70 6.12 -9.86 15.68
N ILE A 71 7.37 -9.39 15.59
CA ILE A 71 8.48 -9.77 16.47
C ILE A 71 8.82 -8.66 17.44
#